data_AF-A0A924FQ80-F1
#
_entry.id   AF-A0A924FQ80-F1
#
_cell.length_a   1.000
_cell.length_b   1.000
_cell.length_c   1.000
_cell.angle_alpha   90.00
_cell.angle_beta   90.00
_cell.angle_gamma   90.00
#
_symmetry.space_group_name_H-M   'P 1'
#
loop_
_entity.id
_entity.type
_entity.pdbx_description
1 polymer ?
#
loop_
_entity_poly.entity_id
_entity_poly.type
_entity_poly.pdbx_seq_one_letter_code
_entity_poly.pdbx_strand_id
1 'polypeptide(L)'
;FSRSQPLGALVEQAFRQAGTPRRVAIEVNQSSVACALARAGAGVAVIDPFWLIEARENGVVCLKFAPGTAVTAQVLVSRGAPLSRPARLFLATMRRTIKSLQVQGLL
;
A
#
# COMPACT_ATOMS: atom_id res chain seq x y z
N PHE A 1 -1.81 -6.26 8.68
CA PHE A 1 -0.83 -7.19 8.07
C PHE A 1 -0.29 -8.15 9.11
N SER A 2 -0.39 -9.45 8.81
CA SER A 2 0.21 -10.48 9.63
C SER A 2 1.73 -10.50 9.48
N ARG A 3 2.48 -10.89 10.52
CA ARG A 3 3.97 -10.99 10.47
C ARG A 3 4.47 -11.96 9.41
N SER A 4 3.65 -12.95 9.04
CA SER A 4 3.94 -13.95 8.02
C SER A 4 3.77 -13.45 6.58
N GLN A 5 3.16 -12.27 6.38
CA GLN A 5 2.98 -11.68 5.06
C GLN A 5 4.16 -10.74 4.73
N PRO A 6 4.57 -10.63 3.45
CA PRO A 6 5.69 -9.77 3.06
C PRO A 6 5.58 -8.32 3.57
N LEU A 7 4.38 -7.74 3.48
CA LEU A 7 4.15 -6.37 3.96
C LEU A 7 4.20 -6.27 5.49
N GLY A 8 3.72 -7.29 6.21
CA GLY A 8 3.84 -7.33 7.67
C GLY A 8 5.28 -7.50 8.16
N ALA A 9 6.12 -8.23 7.41
CA ALA A 9 7.55 -8.32 7.67
C ALA A 9 8.27 -6.97 7.49
N LEU A 10 7.92 -6.19 6.45
CA LEU A 10 8.42 -4.83 6.26
C LEU A 10 8.04 -3.90 7.42
N VAL A 11 6.78 -3.97 7.87
CA VAL A 11 6.32 -3.20 9.03
C VAL A 11 7.09 -3.63 10.29
N GLU A 12 7.25 -4.92 10.54
CA GLU A 12 8.01 -5.42 11.70
C GLU A 12 9.47 -4.94 11.67
N GLN A 13 10.11 -4.94 10.50
CA GLN A 13 11.45 -4.41 10.32
C GLN A 13 11.53 -2.91 10.64
N ALA A 14 10.54 -2.11 10.21
CA ALA A 14 10.51 -0.68 10.51
C ALA A 14 10.41 -0.40 12.02
N PHE A 15 9.55 -1.13 12.73
CA PHE A 15 9.44 -1.03 14.20
C PHE A 15 10.74 -1.45 14.90
N ARG A 16 11.38 -2.53 14.43
CA ARG A 16 12.69 -2.98 14.94
C ARG A 16 13.78 -1.91 14.74
N GLN A 17 13.84 -1.30 13.56
CA GLN A 17 14.80 -0.22 13.26
C GLN A 17 14.56 1.02 14.13
N ALA A 18 13.32 1.34 14.44
CA ALA A 18 12.96 2.42 15.35
C ALA A 18 13.20 2.08 16.84
N GLY A 19 13.70 0.88 17.17
CA GLY A 19 13.90 0.45 18.56
C GLY A 19 12.60 0.36 19.37
N THR A 20 11.45 0.27 18.71
CA THR A 20 10.13 0.36 19.35
C THR A 20 9.34 -0.94 19.16
N PRO A 21 8.75 -1.53 20.22
CA PRO A 21 7.98 -2.76 20.07
C PRO A 21 6.69 -2.53 19.28
N ARG A 22 6.43 -3.39 18.28
CA ARG A 22 5.15 -3.39 17.55
C ARG A 22 4.05 -4.03 18.41
N ARG A 23 3.11 -3.21 18.91
CA ARG A 23 1.93 -3.67 19.68
C ARG A 23 0.71 -3.70 18.77
N VAL A 24 0.08 -4.87 18.64
CA VAL A 24 -1.08 -5.08 17.76
C VAL A 24 -2.28 -5.42 18.62
N ALA A 25 -3.30 -4.56 18.59
CA ALA A 25 -4.58 -4.82 19.26
C ALA A 25 -5.57 -5.59 18.36
N ILE A 26 -5.56 -5.28 17.06
CA ILE A 26 -6.47 -5.87 16.07
C ILE A 26 -5.67 -6.23 14.83
N GLU A 27 -5.86 -7.44 14.33
CA GLU A 27 -5.33 -7.90 13.03
C GLU A 27 -6.47 -8.10 12.04
N VAL A 28 -6.34 -7.49 10.86
CA VAL A 28 -7.27 -7.66 9.73
C VAL A 28 -6.50 -7.91 8.43
N ASN A 29 -7.18 -8.50 7.46
CA ASN A 29 -6.63 -8.87 6.15
C ASN A 29 -6.96 -7.87 5.02
N GLN A 30 -7.78 -6.85 5.28
CA GLN A 30 -8.23 -5.86 4.29
C GLN A 30 -8.00 -4.44 4.78
N SER A 31 -7.37 -3.60 3.95
CA SER A 31 -7.09 -2.20 4.28
C SER A 31 -8.36 -1.39 4.50
N SER A 32 -9.43 -1.67 3.75
CA SER A 32 -10.75 -1.05 3.92
C SER A 32 -11.33 -1.26 5.33
N VAL A 33 -11.22 -2.48 5.87
CA VAL A 33 -11.66 -2.82 7.23
C VAL A 33 -10.77 -2.14 8.28
N ALA A 34 -9.45 -2.12 8.07
CA ALA A 34 -8.52 -1.43 8.95
C ALA A 34 -8.85 0.07 9.06
N CYS A 35 -9.13 0.71 7.92
CA CYS A 35 -9.55 2.11 7.86
C CYS A 35 -10.91 2.35 8.51
N ALA A 36 -11.88 1.45 8.33
CA ALA A 36 -13.18 1.55 8.98
C ALA A 36 -13.05 1.48 10.52
N LEU A 37 -12.20 0.60 11.04
CA LEU A 37 -11.92 0.51 12.47
C LEU A 37 -11.21 1.76 13.00
N ALA A 38 -10.23 2.29 12.27
CA ALA A 38 -9.54 3.53 12.62
C ALA A 38 -10.52 4.72 12.62
N ARG A 39 -11.38 4.85 11.60
CA ARG A 39 -12.48 5.83 11.55
C ARG A 39 -13.41 5.72 12.76
N ALA A 40 -13.73 4.50 13.17
CA ALA A 40 -14.60 4.23 14.31
C ALA A 40 -13.92 4.47 15.68
N GLY A 41 -12.66 4.92 15.70
CA GLY A 41 -11.94 5.23 16.94
C GLY A 41 -11.24 4.05 17.61
N ALA A 42 -11.10 2.91 16.92
CA ALA A 42 -10.40 1.74 17.47
C ALA A 42 -8.87 1.95 17.60
N GLY A 43 -8.33 3.04 17.04
CA GLY A 43 -6.91 3.40 17.10
C GLY A 43 -6.35 3.83 15.74
N VAL A 44 -5.08 3.49 15.51
CA VAL A 44 -4.36 3.78 14.25
C VAL A 44 -4.15 2.51 13.42
N ALA A 45 -4.20 2.64 12.10
CA ALA A 45 -3.98 1.54 11.17
C ALA A 45 -2.74 1.80 10.30
N VAL A 46 -1.89 0.78 10.14
CA VAL A 46 -0.83 0.75 9.12
C VAL A 46 -1.37 -0.05 7.94
N ILE A 47 -1.48 0.60 6.78
CA ILE A 47 -2.05 0.06 5.55
C ILE A 47 -1.05 0.17 4.39
N ASP A 48 -1.35 -0.47 3.27
CA ASP A 48 -0.53 -0.37 2.05
C ASP A 48 -0.68 1.01 1.39
N PRO A 49 0.31 1.46 0.60
CA PRO A 49 0.29 2.81 0.02
C PRO A 49 -0.78 3.02 -1.06
N PHE A 50 -1.36 1.96 -1.62
CA PHE A 50 -2.31 2.09 -2.74
C PHE A 50 -3.69 2.55 -2.28
N TRP A 51 -4.01 2.42 -0.99
CA TRP A 51 -5.27 2.94 -0.44
C TRP A 51 -5.37 4.48 -0.51
N LEU A 52 -4.23 5.19 -0.58
CA LEU A 52 -4.23 6.66 -0.63
C LEU A 52 -4.95 7.21 -1.88
N ILE A 53 -5.08 6.40 -2.94
CA ILE A 53 -5.82 6.76 -4.15
C ILE A 53 -7.31 6.98 -3.86
N GLU A 54 -7.89 6.24 -2.91
CA GLU A 54 -9.31 6.35 -2.50
C GLU A 54 -9.52 7.29 -1.29
N ALA A 55 -8.45 7.75 -0.64
CA ALA A 55 -8.51 8.36 0.68
C ALA A 55 -9.08 9.80 0.73
N ARG A 56 -9.36 10.44 -0.41
CA ARG A 56 -9.61 11.90 -0.45
C ARG A 56 -10.81 12.40 0.38
N GLU A 57 -11.73 11.54 0.83
CA GLU A 57 -12.88 11.95 1.66
C GLU A 57 -13.27 10.90 2.71
N ASN A 58 -12.31 10.37 3.46
CA ASN A 58 -12.55 9.17 4.27
C ASN A 58 -12.52 9.38 5.80
N GLY A 59 -12.63 10.61 6.31
CA GLY A 59 -12.75 10.89 7.75
C GLY A 59 -11.57 10.40 8.61
N VAL A 60 -10.41 10.18 8.01
CA VAL A 60 -9.16 9.79 8.67
C VAL A 60 -8.02 10.67 8.20
N VAL A 61 -7.09 10.95 9.11
CA VAL A 61 -5.86 11.68 8.82
C VAL A 61 -4.76 10.68 8.48
N CYS A 62 -4.07 10.89 7.36
CA CYS A 62 -2.90 10.09 7.00
C CYS A 62 -1.65 10.65 7.70
N LEU A 63 -0.93 9.78 8.41
CA LEU A 63 0.33 10.12 9.10
C LEU A 63 1.53 9.59 8.34
N LYS A 64 2.64 10.32 8.35
CA LYS A 64 3.90 9.84 7.79
C LYS A 64 4.43 8.68 8.63
N PHE A 65 4.61 7.53 8.02
CA PHE A 65 5.21 6.36 8.65
C PHE A 65 6.75 6.44 8.56
N ALA A 66 7.44 6.34 9.69
CA ALA A 66 8.90 6.42 9.77
C ALA A 66 9.47 5.32 10.71
N PRO A 67 10.58 4.65 10.34
CA PRO A 67 11.33 4.80 9.10
C PRO A 67 10.52 4.32 7.88
N GLY A 68 10.72 4.99 6.74
CA GLY A 68 9.97 4.70 5.52
C GLY A 68 10.31 3.33 4.94
N THR A 69 9.30 2.60 4.49
CA THR A 69 9.44 1.31 3.81
C THR A 69 9.08 1.46 2.33
N ALA A 70 9.96 1.00 1.44
CA ALA A 70 9.69 1.03 0.01
C ALA A 70 8.84 -0.17 -0.40
N VAL A 71 7.73 0.08 -1.08
CA VAL A 71 6.88 -0.95 -1.70
C VAL A 71 6.79 -0.65 -3.19
N THR A 72 7.23 -1.59 -4.03
CA THR A 72 7.31 -1.40 -5.49
C THR A 72 6.35 -2.35 -6.20
N ALA A 73 5.44 -1.79 -6.99
CA ALA A 73 4.63 -2.58 -7.92
C ALA A 73 5.45 -2.96 -9.16
N GLN A 74 5.32 -4.20 -9.62
CA GLN A 74 6.03 -4.71 -10.79
C GLN A 74 5.06 -5.36 -11.78
N VAL A 75 5.40 -5.26 -13.07
CA VAL A 75 4.69 -5.93 -14.15
C VAL A 75 5.49 -7.15 -14.58
N LEU A 76 4.90 -8.33 -14.48
CA LEU A 76 5.50 -9.58 -14.95
C LEU A 76 4.91 -9.94 -16.31
N VAL A 77 5.76 -10.25 -17.28
CA VAL A 77 5.37 -10.65 -18.63
C VAL A 77 6.11 -11.93 -19.04
N SER A 78 5.45 -12.77 -19.83
CA SER A 78 6.09 -13.98 -20.36
C SER A 78 7.28 -13.61 -21.25
N ARG A 79 8.40 -14.32 -21.07
CA ARG A 79 9.59 -14.16 -21.91
C ARG A 79 9.41 -14.78 -23.29
N GLY A 80 8.59 -15.84 -23.39
CA GLY A 80 8.52 -16.71 -24.56
C GLY A 80 7.54 -16.27 -25.65
N ALA A 81 6.71 -15.26 -25.40
CA ALA A 81 5.74 -14.77 -26.37
C ALA A 81 5.65 -13.24 -26.36
N PRO A 82 5.57 -12.59 -27.53
CA PRO A 82 5.33 -11.16 -27.58
C PRO A 82 3.95 -10.84 -26.99
N LEU A 83 3.85 -9.72 -26.26
CA LEU A 83 2.58 -9.24 -25.73
C LEU A 83 1.59 -9.00 -26.88
N SER A 84 0.33 -9.39 -26.69
CA SER A 84 -0.74 -9.06 -27.63
C SER A 84 -0.92 -7.54 -27.77
N ARG A 85 -1.53 -7.08 -28.87
CA ARG A 85 -1.82 -5.64 -29.05
C ARG A 85 -2.65 -5.06 -27.90
N PRO A 86 -3.74 -5.70 -27.41
CA PRO A 86 -4.47 -5.23 -26.24
C PRO A 86 -3.61 -5.16 -24.98
N ALA A 87 -2.75 -6.14 -24.71
CA ALA A 87 -1.88 -6.14 -23.53
C ALA A 87 -0.88 -4.98 -23.56
N ARG A 88 -0.28 -4.68 -24.71
CA ARG A 88 0.61 -3.52 -24.87
C ARG A 88 -0.12 -2.20 -24.63
N LEU A 89 -1.35 -2.07 -25.16
CA LEU A 89 -2.17 -0.88 -24.95
C LEU A 89 -2.56 -0.71 -23.47
N PHE A 90 -2.92 -1.80 -22.79
CA PHE A 90 -3.17 -1.79 -21.36
C PHE A 90 -1.95 -1.29 -20.57
N LEU A 91 -0.76 -1.85 -20.80
CA LEU A 91 0.46 -1.42 -20.10
C LEU A 91 0.80 0.05 -20.38
N ALA A 92 0.61 0.52 -21.61
CA ALA A 92 0.84 1.92 -21.96
C ALA A 92 -0.13 2.86 -21.23
N THR A 93 -1.41 2.50 -21.14
CA THR A 93 -2.41 3.27 -20.40
C THR A 93 -2.16 3.23 -18.91
N MET A 94 -1.92 2.04 -18.33
CA MET A 94 -1.60 1.88 -16.91
C MET A 94 -0.39 2.72 -16.50
N ARG A 95 0.71 2.70 -17.28
CA ARG A 95 1.89 3.53 -17.00
C ARG A 95 1.58 5.03 -17.05
N ARG A 96 0.73 5.48 -17.97
CA ARG A 96 0.29 6.89 -18.03
C ARG A 96 -0.56 7.27 -16.81
N THR A 97 -1.50 6.42 -16.42
CA THR A 97 -2.34 6.64 -15.23
C THR A 97 -1.50 6.71 -13.96
N ILE A 98 -0.57 5.78 -13.75
CA ILE A 98 0.33 5.77 -12.58
C ILE A 98 1.14 7.06 -12.52
N LYS A 99 1.75 7.50 -13.63
CA LYS A 99 2.47 8.78 -13.68
C LYS A 99 1.59 9.97 -13.30
N SER A 100 0.34 9.99 -13.77
CA SER A 100 -0.62 11.04 -13.40
C SER A 100 -0.92 11.06 -11.90
N LEU A 101 -1.09 9.89 -11.28
CA LEU A 101 -1.36 9.77 -9.85
C LEU A 101 -0.15 10.19 -9.00
N GLN A 102 1.07 9.88 -9.43
CA GLN A 102 2.30 10.30 -8.75
C GLN A 102 2.46 11.84 -8.77
N VAL A 103 2.17 12.48 -9.90
CA VAL A 103 2.19 13.95 -10.00
C VAL A 103 1.17 14.60 -9.05
N GLN A 104 0.06 13.92 -8.78
CA GLN A 104 -0.98 14.37 -7.86
C GLN A 104 -0.67 14.05 -6.38
N GLY A 105 0.47 13.41 -6.10
CA GLY A 105 0.86 12.98 -4.74
C GLY A 105 -0.01 11.84 -4.18
N LEU A 106 -0.69 11.09 -5.04
CA LEU A 106 -1.53 9.95 -4.66
C LEU A 106 -0.78 8.61 -4.66
N LEU A 107 0.45 8.60 -5.19
CA LEU A 107 1.38 7.48 -5.27
C LEU A 107 2.83 7.96 -5.13
#